data_AF-A0A1B2LQJ8-F1
#
_entry.id   AF-A0A1B2LQJ8-F1
#
_cell.length_a   1.000
_cell.length_b   1.000
_cell.length_c   1.000
_cell.angle_alpha   90.00
_cell.angle_beta   90.00
_cell.angle_gamma   90.00
#
_symmetry.space_group_name_H-M   'P 1'
#
loop_
_entity.id
_entity.type
_entity.pdbx_description
1 polymer ?
#
loop_
_entity_poly.entity_id
_entity_poly.type
_entity_poly.pdbx_seq_one_letter_code
_entity_poly.pdbx_strand_id
1 'polypeptide(L)'
;MLMSYFDEKARQTSVDSMLSFGIPICSRYAKANDLAEMLMFTHRVALLGLHEHIKNVSYDTKACLCVIELHDEEMWYDDEGRKIKSCAEETIQQFQWNGTVGHSHELTALMESGEL
;
A
#
# COMPACT_ATOMS: atom_id res chain seq x y z
N MET A 1 -18.07 26.16 -5.91
CA MET A 1 -17.55 24.96 -6.59
C MET A 1 -16.95 24.07 -5.52
N LEU A 2 -17.69 23.07 -5.03
CA LEU A 2 -17.07 22.03 -4.22
C LEU A 2 -16.01 21.36 -5.10
N MET A 3 -14.80 21.24 -4.56
CA MET A 3 -13.58 20.95 -5.30
C MET A 3 -13.65 19.61 -6.04
N SER A 4 -13.54 19.66 -7.36
CA SER A 4 -13.48 18.47 -8.23
C SER A 4 -12.41 17.46 -7.81
N TYR A 5 -11.38 17.87 -7.05
CA TYR A 5 -10.32 17.02 -6.53
C TYR A 5 -10.79 15.83 -5.67
N PHE A 6 -11.99 15.90 -5.10
CA PHE A 6 -12.55 14.83 -4.26
C PHE A 6 -13.51 13.90 -5.00
N ASP A 7 -13.74 14.12 -6.30
CA ASP A 7 -14.45 13.15 -7.13
C ASP A 7 -13.64 11.84 -7.20
N GLU A 8 -14.34 10.71 -7.24
CA GLU A 8 -13.73 9.36 -7.20
C GLU A 8 -12.54 9.20 -8.15
N LYS A 9 -12.68 9.68 -9.39
CA LYS A 9 -11.67 9.56 -10.45
C LYS A 9 -10.78 10.78 -10.62
N ALA A 10 -10.99 11.82 -9.83
CA ALA A 10 -10.19 13.04 -9.94
C ALA A 10 -8.77 12.80 -9.46
N ARG A 11 -7.81 13.28 -10.24
CA ARG A 11 -6.40 13.29 -9.85
C ARG A 11 -6.17 14.35 -8.78
N GLN A 12 -5.41 14.00 -7.76
CA GLN A 12 -4.99 14.94 -6.70
C GLN A 12 -3.51 15.33 -6.86
N THR A 13 -2.71 14.46 -7.47
CA THR A 13 -1.29 14.71 -7.79
C THR A 13 -1.05 14.70 -9.30
N SER A 14 0.01 15.38 -9.74
CA SER A 14 0.47 15.33 -11.14
C SER A 14 1.14 13.99 -11.45
N VAL A 15 1.78 13.38 -10.45
CA VAL A 15 2.48 12.09 -10.53
C VAL A 15 1.57 10.98 -10.03
N ASP A 16 1.42 9.92 -10.80
CA ASP A 16 0.71 8.70 -10.39
C ASP A 16 1.65 7.52 -10.18
N SER A 17 2.90 7.60 -10.62
CA SER A 17 3.87 6.51 -10.59
C SER A 17 5.28 7.04 -10.36
N MET A 18 6.08 6.29 -9.59
CA MET A 18 7.47 6.62 -9.30
C MET A 18 8.26 5.41 -8.81
N LEU A 19 9.57 5.55 -8.71
CA LEU A 19 10.43 4.61 -7.97
C LEU A 19 10.64 5.13 -6.55
N SER A 20 10.24 4.34 -5.55
CA SER A 20 10.46 4.62 -4.13
C SER A 20 11.40 3.58 -3.55
N PHE A 21 12.61 3.97 -3.14
CA PHE A 21 13.66 3.05 -2.63
C PHE A 21 13.92 1.85 -3.56
N GLY A 22 13.88 2.06 -4.88
CA GLY A 22 14.05 1.00 -5.88
C GLY A 22 12.79 0.21 -6.20
N ILE A 23 11.70 0.41 -5.47
CA ILE A 23 10.41 -0.27 -5.66
C ILE A 23 9.52 0.59 -6.59
N PRO A 24 9.03 0.05 -7.72
CA PRO A 24 8.00 0.70 -8.51
C PRO A 24 6.70 0.83 -7.73
N ILE A 25 6.15 2.05 -7.66
CA ILE A 25 4.82 2.30 -7.08
C ILE A 25 3.89 3.01 -8.07
N CYS A 26 2.58 2.74 -8.01
CA CYS A 26 1.60 3.50 -8.78
C CYS A 26 0.20 3.60 -8.14
N SER A 27 -0.47 4.74 -8.27
CA SER A 27 -1.87 4.96 -7.85
C SER A 27 -2.76 5.18 -9.08
N ARG A 28 -3.82 4.38 -9.22
CA ARG A 28 -4.73 4.39 -10.38
C ARG A 28 -5.26 5.79 -10.74
N TYR A 29 -5.60 6.59 -9.74
CA TYR A 29 -6.14 7.94 -9.93
C TYR A 29 -5.27 9.03 -9.31
N ALA A 30 -3.98 8.76 -9.05
CA ALA A 30 -3.05 9.76 -8.50
C ALA A 30 -3.63 10.44 -7.23
N LYS A 31 -4.20 9.63 -6.32
CA LYS A 31 -4.71 10.13 -5.05
C LYS A 31 -3.53 10.35 -4.10
N ALA A 32 -3.58 11.43 -3.36
CA ALA A 32 -2.49 11.81 -2.47
C ALA A 32 -2.30 10.78 -1.34
N ASN A 33 -3.40 10.29 -0.76
CA ASN A 33 -3.36 9.31 0.33
C ASN A 33 -2.85 7.95 -0.16
N ASP A 34 -3.32 7.44 -1.30
CA ASP A 34 -2.80 6.20 -1.90
C ASP A 34 -1.27 6.24 -2.04
N LEU A 35 -0.74 7.35 -2.57
CA LEU A 35 0.69 7.55 -2.73
C LEU A 35 1.41 7.66 -1.38
N ALA A 36 0.83 8.35 -0.41
CA ALA A 36 1.41 8.47 0.93
C ALA A 36 1.54 7.11 1.62
N GLU A 37 0.51 6.26 1.56
CA GLU A 37 0.55 4.91 2.12
C GLU A 37 1.65 4.06 1.49
N MET A 38 1.73 4.04 0.15
CA MET A 38 2.78 3.30 -0.56
C MET A 38 4.19 3.84 -0.29
N LEU A 39 4.35 5.16 -0.15
CA LEU A 39 5.63 5.78 0.20
C LEU A 39 6.08 5.40 1.62
N MET A 40 5.17 5.42 2.58
CA MET A 40 5.46 5.01 3.96
C MET A 40 5.80 3.52 4.05
N PHE A 41 5.06 2.68 3.31
CA PHE A 41 5.33 1.25 3.20
C PHE A 41 6.73 0.98 2.65
N THR A 42 7.04 1.53 1.47
CA THR A 42 8.34 1.31 0.80
C THR A 42 9.51 1.84 1.63
N HIS A 43 9.32 2.95 2.35
CA HIS A 43 10.32 3.44 3.31
C HIS A 43 10.63 2.42 4.42
N ARG A 44 9.60 1.83 5.05
CA ARG A 44 9.78 0.84 6.12
C ARG A 44 10.42 -0.45 5.62
N VAL A 45 10.00 -0.95 4.46
CA VAL A 45 10.62 -2.12 3.83
C VAL A 45 12.11 -1.84 3.54
N ALA A 46 12.44 -0.65 3.05
CA ALA A 46 13.82 -0.26 2.79
C ALA A 46 14.66 -0.19 4.07
N LEU A 47 14.11 0.30 5.19
CA LEU A 47 14.79 0.30 6.50
C LEU A 47 15.14 -1.12 6.99
N LEU A 48 14.35 -2.12 6.61
CA LEU A 48 14.62 -3.54 6.92
C LEU A 48 15.60 -4.18 5.92
N GLY A 49 15.99 -3.47 4.85
CA GLY A 49 16.82 -4.02 3.79
C GLY A 49 16.09 -4.98 2.85
N LEU A 50 14.75 -5.00 2.87
CA LEU A 50 13.95 -6.01 2.15
C LEU A 50 13.35 -5.50 0.82
N HIS A 51 13.75 -4.30 0.38
CA HIS A 51 13.15 -3.63 -0.77
C HIS A 51 13.37 -4.37 -2.11
N GLU A 52 14.48 -5.08 -2.26
CA GLU A 52 14.79 -5.86 -3.46
C GLU A 52 13.87 -7.08 -3.66
N HIS A 53 13.11 -7.49 -2.62
CA HIS A 53 12.14 -8.57 -2.74
C HIS A 53 10.80 -8.11 -3.32
N ILE A 54 10.55 -6.79 -3.38
CA ILE A 54 9.29 -6.23 -3.86
C ILE A 54 9.43 -5.85 -5.33
N LYS A 55 8.62 -6.50 -6.16
CA LYS A 55 8.57 -6.27 -7.59
C LYS A 55 7.78 -5.01 -7.94
N ASN A 56 6.65 -4.80 -7.29
CA ASN A 56 5.74 -3.68 -7.57
C ASN A 56 4.77 -3.45 -6.41
N VAL A 57 4.33 -2.21 -6.23
CA VAL A 57 3.22 -1.84 -5.34
C VAL A 57 2.24 -0.97 -6.12
N SER A 58 0.97 -1.32 -6.11
CA SER A 58 -0.04 -0.54 -6.84
C SER A 58 -1.29 -0.33 -6.02
N TYR A 59 -1.91 0.84 -6.14
CA TYR A 59 -3.14 1.18 -5.43
C TYR A 59 -4.31 1.29 -6.41
N ASP A 60 -5.31 0.43 -6.26
CA ASP A 60 -6.60 0.59 -6.92
C ASP A 60 -7.54 1.38 -6.00
N THR A 61 -7.54 2.70 -6.18
CA THR A 61 -8.41 3.63 -5.46
C THR A 61 -9.87 3.19 -5.47
N LYS A 62 -10.36 2.60 -6.57
CA LYS A 62 -11.77 2.20 -6.70
C LYS A 62 -12.11 1.02 -5.80
N ALA A 63 -11.15 0.10 -5.62
CA ALA A 63 -11.30 -1.05 -4.75
C ALA A 63 -10.87 -0.75 -3.30
N CYS A 64 -10.37 0.46 -3.02
CA CYS A 64 -9.69 0.82 -1.78
C CYS A 64 -8.63 -0.23 -1.40
N LEU A 65 -7.84 -0.70 -2.37
CA LEU A 65 -6.97 -1.86 -2.19
C LEU A 65 -5.58 -1.59 -2.76
N CYS A 66 -4.56 -1.72 -1.90
CA CYS A 66 -3.17 -1.78 -2.32
C CYS A 66 -2.77 -3.23 -2.66
N VAL A 67 -2.11 -3.44 -3.79
CA VAL A 67 -1.59 -4.74 -4.22
C VAL A 67 -0.08 -4.69 -4.13
N ILE A 68 0.49 -5.62 -3.36
CA ILE A 68 1.92 -5.82 -3.21
C ILE A 68 2.30 -7.05 -4.01
N GLU A 69 3.27 -6.93 -4.92
CA GLU A 69 3.83 -8.04 -5.68
C GLU A 69 5.27 -8.29 -5.24
N LEU A 70 5.59 -9.53 -4.88
CA LEU A 70 6.96 -9.96 -4.60
C LEU A 70 7.64 -10.52 -5.86
N HIS A 71 8.97 -10.50 -5.88
CA HIS A 71 9.76 -11.17 -6.90
C HIS A 71 9.70 -12.70 -6.76
N ASP A 72 9.66 -13.19 -5.52
CA ASP A 72 9.54 -14.60 -5.18
C ASP A 72 8.25 -14.82 -4.38
N GLU A 73 7.34 -15.64 -4.91
CA GLU A 73 6.06 -15.94 -4.29
C GLU A 73 6.20 -16.94 -3.12
N GLU A 74 7.30 -17.69 -3.01
CA GLU A 74 7.52 -18.57 -1.86
C GLU A 74 7.67 -17.77 -0.56
N MET A 75 8.10 -16.51 -0.68
CA MET A 75 8.31 -15.60 0.45
C MET A 75 7.02 -15.22 1.20
N TRP A 76 5.83 -15.44 0.64
CA TRP A 76 4.57 -15.07 1.30
C TRP A 76 4.42 -15.65 2.72
N TYR A 77 5.16 -16.72 3.03
CA TYR A 77 5.04 -17.50 4.26
C TYR A 77 6.34 -17.60 5.06
N ASP A 78 7.43 -16.98 4.64
CA ASP A 78 8.71 -17.02 5.37
C ASP A 78 8.86 -15.85 6.36
N ASP A 79 10.02 -15.76 7.01
CA ASP A 79 10.30 -14.69 7.98
C ASP A 79 10.44 -13.30 7.35
N GLU A 80 10.93 -13.21 6.11
CA GLU A 80 11.12 -11.94 5.41
C GLU A 80 9.80 -11.41 4.87
N GLY A 81 8.97 -12.26 4.27
CA GLY A 81 7.62 -11.91 3.87
C GLY A 81 6.74 -11.55 5.06
N ARG A 82 6.89 -12.21 6.23
CA ARG A 82 6.22 -11.78 7.46
C ARG A 82 6.58 -10.35 7.86
N LYS A 83 7.86 -9.97 7.74
CA LYS A 83 8.32 -8.60 8.04
C LYS A 83 7.79 -7.58 7.03
N ILE A 84 7.75 -7.93 5.75
CA ILE A 84 7.15 -7.09 4.71
C ILE A 84 5.65 -6.90 4.97
N LYS A 85 4.92 -7.98 5.28
CA LYS A 85 3.50 -7.92 5.65
C LYS A 85 3.28 -7.01 6.86
N SER A 86 4.10 -7.14 7.89
CA SER A 86 4.02 -6.26 9.06
C SER A 86 4.21 -4.78 8.68
N CYS A 87 5.14 -4.46 7.75
CA CYS A 87 5.27 -3.09 7.24
C CYS A 87 3.97 -2.59 6.58
N ALA A 88 3.26 -3.45 5.84
CA ALA A 88 1.97 -3.11 5.24
C ALA A 88 0.89 -2.88 6.32
N GLU A 89 0.81 -3.74 7.34
CA GLU A 89 -0.12 -3.60 8.48
C GLU A 89 0.12 -2.31 9.28
N GLU A 90 1.34 -1.78 9.26
CA GLU A 90 1.66 -0.52 9.94
C GLU A 90 1.45 0.74 9.07
N THR A 91 1.15 0.61 7.76
CA THR A 91 1.16 1.77 6.82
C THR A 91 0.03 1.85 5.82
N ILE A 92 -0.51 0.71 5.38
CA ILE A 92 -1.50 0.65 4.31
C ILE A 92 -2.84 0.25 4.92
N GLN A 93 -3.88 1.04 4.69
CA GLN A 93 -5.20 0.81 5.30
C GLN A 93 -5.77 -0.55 4.92
N GLN A 94 -5.72 -0.90 3.64
CA GLN A 94 -6.19 -2.19 3.14
C GLN A 94 -5.29 -2.66 2.00
N PHE A 95 -4.81 -3.89 2.09
CA PHE A 95 -3.87 -4.45 1.10
C PHE A 95 -4.17 -5.91 0.77
N GLN A 96 -3.79 -6.34 -0.42
CA GLN A 96 -3.79 -7.73 -0.82
C GLN A 96 -2.45 -8.37 -0.46
N TRP A 97 -2.52 -9.47 0.27
CA TRP A 97 -1.39 -10.34 0.58
C TRP A 97 -1.74 -11.78 0.22
N ASN A 98 -1.13 -12.29 -0.85
CA ASN A 98 -1.32 -13.67 -1.32
C ASN A 98 -2.80 -14.11 -1.40
N GLY A 99 -3.60 -13.36 -2.15
CA GLY A 99 -5.04 -13.62 -2.34
C GLY A 99 -5.93 -13.28 -1.15
N THR A 100 -5.37 -12.86 -0.02
CA THR A 100 -6.12 -12.43 1.18
C THR A 100 -6.10 -10.92 1.31
N VAL A 101 -7.20 -10.33 1.77
CA VAL A 101 -7.24 -8.90 2.13
C VAL A 101 -6.81 -8.75 3.59
N GLY A 102 -5.74 -7.98 3.81
CA GLY A 102 -5.28 -7.52 5.11
C GLY A 102 -5.63 -6.05 5.34
N HIS A 103 -5.56 -5.63 6.59
CA HIS A 103 -5.86 -4.26 7.03
C HIS A 103 -4.73 -3.72 7.90
N SER A 104 -4.63 -2.40 7.99
CA SER A 104 -3.73 -1.79 8.96
C SER A 104 -4.16 -2.12 10.39
N HIS A 105 -3.20 -2.05 11.32
CA HIS A 105 -3.49 -2.16 12.75
C HIS A 105 -4.46 -1.07 13.22
N GLU A 106 -4.34 0.14 12.69
CA GLU A 106 -5.25 1.25 12.99
C GLU A 106 -6.68 0.93 12.53
N LEU A 107 -6.86 0.46 11.29
CA LEU A 107 -8.19 0.13 10.77
C LEU A 107 -8.79 -1.05 11.53
N THR A 108 -7.99 -2.06 11.85
CA THR A 108 -8.41 -3.21 12.66
C THR A 108 -8.91 -2.75 14.04
N ALA A 109 -8.17 -1.87 14.71
CA ALA A 109 -8.56 -1.35 16.02
C ALA A 109 -9.88 -0.55 15.97
N LEU A 110 -10.09 0.26 14.93
CA LEU A 110 -11.34 0.99 14.70
C LEU A 110 -12.54 0.04 14.47
N MET A 111 -12.31 -1.08 13.78
CA MET A 111 -13.36 -2.09 13.54
C MET A 111 -13.76 -2.77 14.84
N GLU A 112 -12.77 -3.07 15.69
CA GLU A 112 -12.98 -3.71 16.99
C GLU A 112 -13.60 -2.76 18.02
N SER A 113 -13.32 -1.45 17.94
CA SER A 113 -13.92 -0.42 18.81
C SER A 113 -15.35 -0.06 18.43
N GLY A 114 -15.80 -0.39 17.22
CA GLY A 114 -17.12 -0.03 16.70
C GLY A 114 -17.22 1.44 16.25
N GLU A 115 -16.08 2.05 15.94
CA GLU A 115 -15.97 3.46 15.50
C GLU A 115 -16.00 3.62 13.97
N LEU A 116 -16.23 2.52 13.25
CA LEU A 116 -16.40 2.44 11.79
C LEU A 116 -17.86 2.32 11.35
#